data_AF-A0A511MZA3-F1
#
_entry.id   AF-A0A511MZA3-F1
#
_cell.length_a   1.000
_cell.length_b   1.000
_cell.length_c   1.000
_cell.angle_alpha   90.00
_cell.angle_beta   90.00
_cell.angle_gamma   90.00
#
_symmetry.space_group_name_H-M   'P 1'
#
loop_
_entity.id
_entity.type
_entity.pdbx_description
1 polymer ?
#
loop_
_entity_poly.entity_id
_entity_poly.type
_entity_poly.pdbx_seq_one_letter_code
_entity_poly.pdbx_strand_id
1 'polypeptide(L)' 'MLSRKAVKKEIKALGVTIKQVAEEAGVSRNTVSNFLNRRFDTGEDTLKKISEALVQIRYKKGQAA' A
#
# COMPACT_ATOMS: atom_id res chain seq x y z
N MET A 1 9.69 -10.32 0.90
CA MET A 1 8.88 -9.18 1.39
C MET A 1 9.19 -7.95 0.55
N LEU A 2 8.17 -7.17 0.16
CA LEU A 2 8.37 -5.93 -0.59
C LEU A 2 9.08 -4.88 0.28
N SER A 3 10.09 -4.22 -0.26
CA SER A 3 10.69 -3.05 0.38
C SER A 3 9.69 -1.89 0.41
N ARG A 4 9.77 -1.01 1.43
CA ARG A 4 8.94 0.21 1.51
C ARG A 4 9.09 1.09 0.26
N LYS A 5 10.29 1.13 -0.33
CA LYS A 5 10.54 1.83 -1.61
C LYS A 5 9.77 1.19 -2.77
N ALA A 6 9.67 -0.14 -2.78
CA ALA A 6 8.90 -0.87 -3.78
C ALA A 6 7.40 -0.59 -3.63
N VAL A 7 6.86 -0.56 -2.40
CA VAL A 7 5.46 -0.17 -2.13
C VAL A 7 5.15 1.21 -2.70
N LYS A 8 6.01 2.21 -2.45
CA LYS A 8 5.84 3.56 -3.01
C LYS A 8 5.82 3.56 -4.54
N LYS A 9 6.70 2.75 -5.16
CA LYS A 9 6.78 2.61 -6.61
C LYS A 9 5.52 1.95 -7.19
N GLU A 10 5.03 0.88 -6.56
CA GLU A 10 3.80 0.17 -6.96
C GLU A 10 2.56 1.06 -6.89
N ILE A 11 2.38 1.81 -5.79
CA ILE A 11 1.27 2.77 -5.65
C ILE A 11 1.26 3.76 -6.82
N LYS A 12 2.45 4.27 -7.20
CA LYS A 12 2.61 5.19 -8.32
C LYS A 12 2.38 4.51 -9.68
N ALA A 13 2.89 3.28 -9.87
CA ALA A 13 2.74 2.52 -11.11
C ALA A 13 1.29 2.10 -11.38
N LEU A 14 0.56 1.71 -10.32
CA LEU A 14 -0.86 1.37 -10.39
C LEU A 14 -1.75 2.61 -10.50
N GLY A 15 -1.22 3.83 -10.30
CA GLY A 15 -2.00 5.07 -10.32
C GLY A 15 -3.11 5.08 -9.26
N VAL A 16 -2.86 4.48 -8.09
CA VAL A 16 -3.84 4.43 -6.99
C VAL A 16 -3.49 5.44 -5.90
N THR A 17 -4.52 5.89 -5.20
CA THR A 17 -4.34 6.88 -4.12
C THR A 17 -3.99 6.20 -2.81
N ILE A 18 -3.31 6.94 -1.93
CA ILE A 18 -3.03 6.49 -0.55
C ILE A 18 -4.33 6.14 0.19
N LYS A 19 -5.42 6.88 -0.08
CA LYS A 19 -6.73 6.63 0.52
C LYS A 19 -7.25 5.24 0.13
N GLN A 20 -7.22 4.91 -1.16
CA GLN A 20 -7.69 3.63 -1.66
C GLN A 20 -6.87 2.46 -1.10
N VAL A 21 -5.54 2.62 -1.03
CA VAL A 21 -4.66 1.62 -0.43
C VAL A 21 -4.96 1.44 1.06
N ALA A 22 -5.23 2.54 1.77
CA ALA A 22 -5.56 2.50 3.19
C ALA A 22 -6.89 1.77 3.47
N GLU A 23 -7.91 2.04 2.65
CA GLU A 23 -9.22 1.38 2.72
C GLU A 23 -9.09 -0.14 2.48
N GLU A 24 -8.37 -0.55 1.43
CA GLU A 24 -8.18 -1.97 1.12
C GLU A 24 -7.29 -2.68 2.15
N ALA A 25 -6.29 -1.98 2.71
CA ALA A 25 -5.40 -2.52 3.74
C ALA A 25 -6.03 -2.51 5.16
N GLY A 26 -7.20 -1.90 5.34
CA GLY A 26 -7.85 -1.77 6.65
C GLY A 26 -7.02 -0.96 7.64
N VAL A 27 -6.30 0.07 7.18
CA VAL A 27 -5.49 0.96 8.01
C VAL A 27 -5.86 2.42 7.78
N SER A 28 -5.43 3.32 8.66
CA SER A 28 -5.68 4.74 8.44
C SER A 28 -4.82 5.30 7.31
N ARG A 29 -5.32 6.32 6.60
CA ARG A 29 -4.53 7.08 5.60
C ARG A 29 -3.23 7.62 6.21
N ASN A 30 -3.29 8.02 7.47
CA ASN A 30 -2.13 8.54 8.21
C ASN A 30 -1.09 7.44 8.46
N THR A 31 -1.54 6.20 8.72
CA THR A 31 -0.68 5.02 8.86
C THR A 31 0.10 4.75 7.58
N VAL A 32 -0.58 4.75 6.42
CA VAL A 32 0.09 4.57 5.12
C VAL A 32 1.06 5.73 4.83
N SER A 33 0.66 6.97 5.13
CA SER A 33 1.54 8.13 4.95
C SER A 33 2.77 8.07 5.85
N ASN A 34 2.62 7.70 7.12
CA ASN A 34 3.71 7.56 8.08
C ASN A 34 4.67 6.43 7.67
N PHE A 35 4.12 5.31 7.20
CA PHE A 35 4.88 4.19 6.66
C PHE A 35 5.72 4.59 5.44
N LEU A 36 5.14 5.34 4.50
CA LEU A 36 5.84 5.84 3.30
C LEU A 36 6.90 6.90 3.63
N ASN A 37 6.64 7.77 4.61
CA ASN A 37 7.51 8.88 4.99
C ASN A 37 8.51 8.52 6.11
N ARG A 38 8.58 7.25 6.53
CA ARG A 38 9.49 6.74 7.57
C ARG A 38 9.37 7.47 8.91
N ARG A 39 8.18 8.01 9.23
CA ARG A 39 7.98 8.80 10.46
C ARG A 39 7.92 7.91 11.71
N PHE A 40 7.57 6.64 11.55
CA PHE A 40 7.51 5.62 12.60
C PHE A 40 7.93 4.27 12.04
N ASP A 41 8.52 3.41 12.89
CA ASP A 41 8.73 2.01 12.56
C ASP A 41 7.39 1.29 12.67
N THR A 42 6.61 1.40 11.60
CA THR A 42 5.33 0.72 11.49
C THR A 42 5.67 -0.75 11.33
N GLY A 43 5.33 -1.56 12.33
CA GLY A 43 5.73 -2.97 12.42
C GLY A 43 5.40 -3.78 11.15
N GLU A 44 6.03 -4.94 11.02
CA GLU A 44 5.92 -5.82 9.85
C GLU A 44 4.46 -6.12 9.44
N ASP A 45 3.52 -6.10 10.39
CA ASP A 45 2.09 -6.26 10.12
C ASP A 45 1.52 -5.19 9.17
N THR A 46 1.97 -3.94 9.30
CA THR A 46 1.50 -2.85 8.42
C THR A 46 2.03 -3.01 7.01
N LEU A 47 3.30 -3.42 6.88
CA LEU A 47 3.89 -3.77 5.59
C LEU A 47 3.08 -4.88 4.92
N LYS A 48 2.75 -5.92 5.68
CA LYS A 48 1.99 -7.08 5.19
C LYS A 48 0.61 -6.64 4.67
N LYS A 49 -0.17 -5.91 5.48
CA LYS A 49 -1.49 -5.38 5.07
C LYS A 49 -1.43 -4.52 3.82
N ILE A 50 -0.46 -3.59 3.74
CA ILE A 50 -0.30 -2.72 2.56
C ILE A 50 0.10 -3.55 1.33
N SER A 51 0.96 -4.55 1.49
CA SER A 51 1.38 -5.40 0.38
C SER A 51 0.22 -6.26 -0.15
N GLU A 52 -0.60 -6.83 0.73
CA GLU A 52 -1.78 -7.61 0.37
C GLU A 52 -2.81 -6.72 -0.35
N ALA A 53 -3.06 -5.51 0.16
CA ALA A 53 -3.93 -4.54 -0.49
C ALA A 53 -3.47 -4.19 -1.91
N LEU A 54 -2.17 -4.00 -2.12
CA LEU A 54 -1.63 -3.74 -3.46
C LEU A 54 -1.84 -4.91 -4.43
N VAL A 55 -1.68 -6.15 -3.95
CA VAL A 55 -1.95 -7.34 -4.76
C VAL A 55 -3.43 -7.40 -5.15
N GLN A 56 -4.34 -7.14 -4.22
CA GLN A 56 -5.78 -7.11 -4.48
C GLN A 56 -6.16 -6.03 -5.49
N ILE A 57 -5.63 -4.81 -5.31
CA ILE A 57 -5.85 -3.69 -6.22
C ILE A 57 -5.33 -4.01 -7.63
N ARG A 58 -4.13 -4.60 -7.72
CA ARG A 58 -3.53 -4.99 -9.01
C ARG A 58 -4.35 -6.06 -9.70
N TYR A 59 -4.85 -7.05 -8.96
CA TYR A 59 -5.73 -8.08 -9.50
C TYR A 59 -7.03 -7.48 -10.05
N LYS A 60 -7.69 -6.60 -9.27
CA LYS A 60 -8.91 -5.88 -9.69
C LYS A 60 -8.67 -5.04 -10.95
N LYS A 61 -7.52 -4.36 -11.07
CA LYS A 61 -7.18 -3.58 -12.27
C LYS A 61 -6.79 -4.44 -13.48
N GLY A 62 -6.12 -5.57 -13.26
CA GLY A 62 -5.73 -6.49 -14.33
C GLY A 62 -6.91 -7.26 -14.92
N GLN A 63 -7.99 -7.45 -14.17
CA GLN A 63 -9.26 -8.01 -14.66
C GLN A 63 -10.15 -6.99 -15.38
N ALA A 64 -9.87 -5.70 -15.24
CA ALA A 64 -10.61 -4.62 -15.90
C ALA A 64 -10.00 -4.23 -17.26
N ALA A 65 -9.08 -5.03 -17.80
CA ALA A 65 -8.40 -4.83 -19.08
C ALA A 65 -8.81 -5.89 -20.11
#